data_AF-A0AAD5RC25-F1
#
_entry.id   AF-A0AAD5RC25-F1
#
_cell.length_a   1.000
_cell.length_b   1.000
_cell.length_c   1.000
_cell.angle_alpha   90.00
_cell.angle_beta   90.00
_cell.angle_gamma   90.00
#
_symmetry.space_group_name_H-M   'P 1'
#
loop_
_entity.id
_entity.type
_entity.pdbx_description
1 polymer ?
#
loop_
_entity_poly.entity_id
_entity_poly.type
_entity_poly.pdbx_seq_one_letter_code
_entity_poly.pdbx_strand_id
1 'polypeptide(L)'
;MHIDIPTCSTSCVRTQDNRLIKWKSTPNTTRYILQLASRDAKNFDEKVRSHYGIAGGEGFVIRVHIPRIPIEDIDYGWEVRMLYLFTKYLELERLMWKMSTLGGACSAMADYDISFARRAGDISEMQLRIAAELDDRTLLARCYLYIALSEAQQARFDEARKILRSVYAWSQRTKNEFIEHCCFGVLAKIRSIEIFGTHAIRSNSSTQRSIQK
;
A
#
# COMPACT_ATOMS: atom_id res chain seq x y z
N MET A 1 29.89 27.44 -9.60
CA MET A 1 29.48 27.36 -8.18
C MET A 1 30.50 28.13 -7.36
N HIS A 2 30.11 28.84 -6.31
CA HIS A 2 31.09 29.47 -5.41
C HIS A 2 30.76 29.25 -3.94
N ILE A 3 31.81 29.06 -3.14
CA ILE A 3 31.72 28.86 -1.70
C ILE A 3 32.34 30.09 -1.04
N ASP A 4 31.57 30.75 -0.18
CA ASP A 4 32.03 31.89 0.61
C ASP A 4 32.42 31.39 2.00
N ILE A 5 33.68 31.63 2.39
CA ILE A 5 34.21 31.32 3.72
C ILE A 5 34.73 32.62 4.34
N PRO A 6 34.32 32.98 5.57
CA PRO A 6 34.87 34.14 6.27
C PRO A 6 36.30 33.86 6.75
N THR A 7 37.21 34.81 6.58
CA THR A 7 38.53 34.78 7.22
C THR A 7 38.70 35.90 8.23
N CYS A 8 39.24 35.61 9.40
CA CYS A 8 39.70 36.63 10.35
C CYS A 8 41.12 37.05 9.99
N SER A 9 41.33 38.32 9.66
CA SER A 9 42.66 38.92 9.67
C SER A 9 43.02 39.27 11.11
N THR A 10 44.05 38.62 11.65
CA THR A 10 44.72 39.03 12.88
C THR A 10 45.42 40.37 12.68
N SER A 11 44.67 41.46 12.81
CA SER A 11 45.12 42.75 13.34
C SER A 11 43.94 43.72 13.41
N CYS A 12 43.96 44.46 14.49
CA CYS A 12 43.03 45.45 14.99
C CYS A 12 42.52 46.51 13.98
N VAL A 13 41.39 47.12 14.39
CA VAL A 13 40.79 48.40 13.99
C VAL A 13 39.57 48.31 13.04
N ARG A 14 38.45 48.73 13.64
CA ARG A 14 37.16 49.17 13.07
C ARG A 14 37.19 49.54 11.58
N THR A 15 36.77 48.59 10.75
CA THR A 15 35.85 48.77 9.60
C THR A 15 35.37 47.38 9.18
N GLN A 16 34.06 47.21 9.04
CA GLN A 16 33.44 45.96 8.58
C GLN A 16 33.90 45.64 7.15
N ASP A 17 34.97 44.87 7.01
CA ASP A 17 35.29 44.16 5.77
C ASP A 17 35.59 42.71 6.14
N ASN A 18 34.53 41.92 6.32
CA ASN A 18 34.64 40.47 6.35
C ASN A 18 35.17 40.04 4.98
N ARG A 19 36.47 39.74 4.89
CA ARG A 19 37.07 39.17 3.68
C ARG A 19 36.42 37.81 3.42
N LEU A 20 35.56 37.77 2.40
CA LEU A 20 34.91 36.58 1.90
C LEU A 20 35.82 35.95 0.84
N ILE A 21 36.36 34.76 1.13
CA ILE A 21 37.05 33.99 0.09
C ILE A 21 35.98 33.36 -0.79
N LYS A 22 35.90 33.80 -2.04
CA LYS A 22 35.03 33.20 -3.07
C LYS A 22 35.76 32.08 -3.77
N TRP A 23 35.51 30.84 -3.36
CA TRP A 23 36.10 29.69 -4.06
C TRP A 23 35.21 29.21 -5.20
N LYS A 24 35.64 29.43 -6.45
CA LYS A 24 34.95 28.89 -7.63
C LYS A 24 35.17 27.37 -7.69
N SER A 25 34.08 26.60 -7.55
CA SER A 25 34.11 25.14 -7.51
C SER A 25 33.19 24.52 -8.57
N THR A 26 33.45 23.25 -8.90
CA THR A 26 32.57 22.45 -9.77
C THR A 26 31.39 21.89 -8.96
N PRO A 27 30.26 21.53 -9.60
CA PRO A 27 29.11 20.93 -8.91
C PRO A 27 29.46 19.65 -8.15
N ASN A 28 30.27 18.78 -8.76
CA ASN A 28 30.70 17.53 -8.14
C ASN A 28 31.56 17.78 -6.92
N THR A 29 32.55 18.67 -7.02
CA THR A 29 33.41 19.05 -5.88
C THR A 29 32.59 19.60 -4.72
N THR A 30 31.55 20.40 -4.99
CA THR A 30 30.74 20.91 -3.89
C THR A 30 29.81 19.86 -3.29
N ARG A 31 29.26 18.94 -4.09
CA ARG A 31 28.50 17.80 -3.58
C ARG A 31 29.35 16.94 -2.64
N TYR A 32 30.61 16.67 -3.01
CA TYR A 32 31.56 15.97 -2.14
C TYR A 32 31.84 16.73 -0.84
N ILE A 33 32.04 18.05 -0.90
CA ILE A 33 32.25 18.88 0.29
C ILE A 33 31.04 18.82 1.23
N LEU A 34 29.82 18.92 0.70
CA LEU A 34 28.59 18.82 1.50
C LEU A 34 28.43 17.42 2.11
N GLN A 35 28.70 16.37 1.33
CA GLN A 35 28.65 14.99 1.83
C GLN A 35 29.69 14.73 2.93
N LEU A 36 30.92 15.22 2.76
CA LEU A 36 31.98 15.13 3.77
C LEU A 36 31.59 15.90 5.04
N ALA A 37 31.09 17.12 4.91
CA ALA A 37 30.61 17.92 6.04
C ALA A 37 29.46 17.23 6.79
N SER A 38 28.57 16.53 6.08
CA SER A 38 27.46 15.79 6.71
C SER A 38 27.88 14.50 7.41
N ARG A 39 28.92 13.81 6.91
CA ARG A 39 29.35 12.49 7.40
C ARG A 39 30.40 12.58 8.51
N ASP A 40 31.29 13.57 8.47
CA ASP A 40 32.38 13.74 9.43
C ASP A 40 32.55 15.22 9.79
N ALA A 41 31.53 15.76 10.46
CA ALA A 41 31.44 17.18 10.77
C ALA A 41 32.59 17.71 11.65
N LYS A 42 33.09 16.90 12.60
CA LYS A 42 34.16 17.32 13.53
C LYS A 42 35.50 17.47 12.82
N ASN A 43 35.91 16.47 12.05
CA ASN A 43 37.17 16.50 11.29
C ASN A 43 37.12 17.56 10.18
N PHE A 44 35.95 17.73 9.57
CA PHE A 44 35.73 18.79 8.59
C PHE A 44 35.89 20.18 9.22
N ASP A 45 35.27 20.43 10.38
CA ASP A 45 35.41 21.69 11.12
C ASP A 45 36.87 21.96 11.51
N GLU A 46 37.57 20.97 12.09
CA GLU A 46 38.99 21.10 12.47
C GLU A 46 39.90 21.42 11.27
N LYS A 47 39.72 20.72 10.14
CA LYS A 47 40.50 20.95 8.92
C LYS A 47 40.24 22.33 8.32
N VAL A 48 38.99 22.76 8.29
CA VAL A 48 38.62 24.10 7.78
C VAL A 48 39.21 25.18 8.69
N ARG A 49 39.08 25.04 10.02
CA ARG A 49 39.68 25.99 10.98
C ARG A 49 41.19 26.05 10.86
N SER A 50 41.86 24.90 10.76
CA SER A 50 43.31 24.79 10.61
C SER A 50 43.80 25.44 9.32
N HIS A 51 43.11 25.20 8.19
CA HIS A 51 43.53 25.71 6.89
C HIS A 51 43.31 27.23 6.74
N TYR A 52 42.23 27.76 7.31
CA TYR A 52 41.85 29.18 7.18
C TYR A 52 42.19 30.04 8.40
N GLY A 53 42.83 29.48 9.43
CA GLY A 53 43.25 30.21 10.63
C GLY A 53 42.10 30.77 11.47
N ILE A 54 40.96 30.07 11.51
CA ILE A 54 39.77 30.51 12.26
C ILE A 54 39.97 30.17 13.74
N ALA A 55 39.89 31.19 14.62
CA ALA A 55 40.06 31.00 16.06
C ALA A 55 39.00 30.04 16.65
N GLY A 56 39.42 29.27 17.67
CA GLY A 56 38.52 28.38 18.40
C GLY A 56 37.48 29.19 19.20
N GLY A 57 36.20 28.86 19.03
CA GLY A 57 35.09 29.46 19.79
C GLY A 57 34.11 30.30 18.98
N GLU A 58 34.49 30.79 17.79
CA GLU A 58 33.56 31.49 16.88
C GLU A 58 32.95 30.50 15.88
N GLY A 59 31.61 30.53 15.75
CA GLY A 59 30.92 29.76 14.72
C GLY A 59 31.15 30.41 13.35
N PHE A 60 31.56 29.63 12.35
CA PHE A 60 31.65 30.11 10.98
C PHE A 60 30.52 29.52 10.13
N VAL A 61 30.03 30.29 9.16
CA VAL A 61 29.01 29.85 8.20
C VAL A 61 29.65 29.74 6.83
N ILE A 62 29.66 28.53 6.27
CA ILE A 62 30.02 28.31 4.87
C ILE A 62 28.77 28.56 4.03
N ARG A 63 28.79 29.62 3.20
CA ARG A 63 27.70 29.88 2.25
C ARG A 63 28.04 29.25 0.90
N VAL A 64 27.23 28.29 0.50
CA VAL A 64 27.37 27.61 -0.79
C VAL A 64 26.36 28.20 -1.77
N HIS A 65 26.85 28.90 -2.80
CA HIS A 65 26.00 29.42 -3.87
C HIS A 65 25.97 28.45 -5.05
N ILE A 66 24.82 27.80 -5.23
CA ILE A 66 24.51 26.95 -6.38
C ILE A 66 23.78 27.81 -7.43
N PRO A 67 24.43 28.24 -8.53
CA PRO A 67 23.81 29.16 -9.49
C PRO A 67 22.70 28.50 -10.32
N ARG A 68 22.64 27.16 -10.35
CA ARG A 68 21.57 26.35 -10.92
C ARG A 68 21.41 25.11 -10.05
N ILE A 69 20.18 24.83 -9.59
CA ILE A 69 19.84 23.56 -8.96
C ILE A 69 20.34 22.46 -9.91
N PRO A 70 21.14 21.48 -9.44
CA PRO A 70 21.43 20.33 -10.28
C PRO A 70 20.08 19.73 -10.63
N ILE A 71 19.71 19.80 -11.91
CA ILE A 71 18.64 18.98 -12.45
C ILE A 71 19.20 17.57 -12.27
N GLU A 72 18.88 16.94 -11.14
CA GLU A 72 18.89 15.49 -11.11
C GLU A 72 17.98 15.10 -12.27
N ASP A 73 18.40 14.17 -13.12
CA ASP A 73 17.58 13.65 -14.22
C ASP A 73 16.38 12.90 -13.61
N ILE A 74 15.45 13.65 -13.02
CA ILE A 74 14.20 13.17 -12.47
C ILE A 74 13.40 12.74 -13.69
N ASP A 75 13.21 11.44 -13.80
CA ASP A 75 12.41 10.88 -14.88
C ASP A 75 10.93 11.13 -14.57
N TYR A 76 10.46 12.30 -14.99
CA TYR A 76 9.05 12.70 -14.92
C TYR A 76 8.14 11.70 -15.66
N GLY A 77 8.65 10.97 -16.66
CA GLY A 77 7.91 9.91 -17.34
C GLY A 77 7.63 8.73 -16.41
N TRP A 78 8.63 8.32 -15.63
CA TRP A 78 8.44 7.32 -14.56
C TRP A 78 7.58 7.83 -13.42
N GLU A 79 7.71 9.10 -13.02
CA GLU A 79 6.85 9.70 -12.00
C GLU A 79 5.37 9.58 -12.37
N VAL A 80 5.00 9.99 -13.60
CA VAL A 80 3.62 9.91 -14.09
C VAL A 80 3.11 8.46 -14.15
N ARG A 81 3.95 7.52 -14.61
CA ARG A 81 3.59 6.09 -14.63
C ARG A 81 3.38 5.53 -13.23
N MET A 82 4.27 5.84 -12.30
CA MET A 82 4.17 5.40 -10.91
C MET A 82 2.93 5.99 -10.24
N LEU A 83 2.65 7.28 -10.46
CA LEU A 83 1.45 7.94 -9.95
C LEU A 83 0.18 7.27 -10.48
N TYR A 84 0.13 6.94 -11.78
CA TYR A 84 -1.01 6.24 -12.37
C TYR A 84 -1.21 4.86 -11.77
N LEU A 85 -0.16 4.05 -11.67
CA LEU A 85 -0.22 2.70 -11.08
C LEU A 85 -0.64 2.74 -9.61
N PHE A 86 -0.07 3.68 -8.85
CA PHE A 86 -0.40 3.86 -7.43
C PHE A 86 -1.86 4.30 -7.26
N THR A 87 -2.32 5.26 -8.05
CA THR A 87 -3.72 5.71 -8.02
C THR A 87 -4.67 4.57 -8.38
N LYS A 88 -4.36 3.80 -9.42
CA LYS A 88 -5.13 2.61 -9.81
C LYS A 88 -5.20 1.60 -8.66
N TYR A 89 -4.08 1.31 -8.02
CA TYR A 89 -4.00 0.37 -6.90
C TYR A 89 -4.90 0.82 -5.72
N LEU A 90 -4.79 2.10 -5.32
CA LEU A 90 -5.63 2.67 -4.27
C LEU A 90 -7.14 2.62 -4.61
N GLU A 91 -7.50 2.87 -5.87
CA GLU A 91 -8.88 2.78 -6.32
C GLU A 91 -9.42 1.35 -6.27
N LEU A 92 -8.62 0.36 -6.66
CA LEU A 92 -8.97 -1.05 -6.57
C LEU A 92 -9.16 -1.49 -5.12
N GLU A 93 -8.26 -1.10 -4.20
CA GLU A 93 -8.42 -1.37 -2.76
C GLU A 93 -9.69 -0.72 -2.18
N ARG A 94 -9.95 0.54 -2.53
CA ARG A 94 -11.15 1.27 -2.13
C ARG A 94 -12.43 0.56 -2.60
N LEU A 95 -12.45 0.09 -3.86
CA LEU A 95 -13.57 -0.65 -4.41
C LEU A 95 -13.75 -2.00 -3.71
N MET A 96 -12.65 -2.71 -3.44
CA MET A 96 -12.67 -3.97 -2.69
C MET A 96 -13.30 -3.80 -1.30
N TRP A 97 -12.94 -2.75 -0.56
CA TRP A 97 -13.52 -2.49 0.76
C TRP A 97 -15.02 -2.20 0.69
N LYS A 98 -15.44 -1.35 -0.24
CA LYS A 98 -16.87 -1.04 -0.45
C LYS A 98 -17.67 -2.29 -0.78
N MET A 99 -17.16 -3.13 -1.68
CA MET A 99 -17.80 -4.38 -2.05
C MET A 99 -17.79 -5.40 -0.91
N SER A 100 -16.75 -5.43 -0.08
CA SER A 100 -16.70 -6.34 1.09
C SER A 100 -17.80 -6.00 2.10
N THR A 101 -18.01 -4.70 2.39
CA THR A 101 -19.10 -4.26 3.28
C THR A 101 -20.47 -4.57 2.67
N LEU A 102 -20.68 -4.23 1.39
CA LEU A 102 -21.96 -4.48 0.72
C LEU A 102 -22.25 -5.97 0.55
N GLY A 103 -21.24 -6.77 0.20
CA GLY A 103 -21.31 -8.21 0.03
C GLY A 103 -21.60 -8.92 1.34
N GLY A 104 -20.96 -8.49 2.44
CA GLY A 104 -21.27 -8.98 3.79
C GLY A 104 -22.72 -8.71 4.19
N ALA A 105 -23.23 -7.50 3.93
CA ALA A 105 -24.63 -7.17 4.18
C ALA A 105 -25.60 -8.00 3.32
N CYS A 106 -25.29 -8.19 2.03
CA CYS A 106 -26.10 -9.05 1.15
C CYS A 106 -26.07 -10.51 1.62
N SER A 107 -24.92 -11.04 2.00
CA SER A 107 -24.81 -12.41 2.50
C SER A 107 -25.56 -12.59 3.83
N ALA A 108 -25.61 -11.59 4.71
CA ALA A 108 -26.44 -11.66 5.92
C ALA A 108 -27.95 -11.69 5.57
N MET A 109 -28.37 -10.91 4.57
CA MET A 109 -29.76 -10.88 4.10
C MET A 109 -30.18 -12.12 3.30
N ALA A 110 -29.21 -12.83 2.71
CA ALA A 110 -29.43 -14.03 1.90
C ALA A 110 -30.08 -15.19 2.66
N ASP A 111 -29.98 -15.21 4.00
CA ASP A 111 -30.68 -16.20 4.82
C ASP A 111 -32.21 -15.95 4.84
N TYR A 112 -32.66 -14.74 4.50
CA TYR A 112 -34.07 -14.33 4.52
C TYR A 112 -34.70 -14.27 3.13
N ASP A 113 -33.94 -13.78 2.14
CA ASP A 113 -34.35 -13.65 0.76
C ASP A 113 -33.26 -14.11 -0.22
N ILE A 114 -33.64 -15.05 -1.08
CA ILE A 114 -32.79 -15.68 -2.08
C ILE A 114 -32.22 -14.69 -3.11
N SER A 115 -32.88 -13.56 -3.34
CA SER A 115 -32.42 -12.51 -4.24
C SER A 115 -31.09 -11.91 -3.76
N PHE A 116 -30.92 -11.76 -2.45
CA PHE A 116 -29.68 -11.30 -1.84
C PHE A 116 -28.57 -12.34 -1.93
N ALA A 117 -28.90 -13.63 -1.94
CA ALA A 117 -27.92 -14.70 -2.14
C ALA A 117 -27.28 -14.61 -3.54
N ARG A 118 -28.09 -14.38 -4.58
CA ARG A 118 -27.60 -14.14 -5.95
C ARG A 118 -26.72 -12.89 -6.02
N ARG A 119 -27.22 -11.78 -5.46
CA ARG A 119 -26.49 -10.51 -5.44
C ARG A 119 -25.16 -10.59 -4.68
N ALA A 120 -25.11 -11.37 -3.58
CA ALA A 120 -23.86 -11.63 -2.86
C ALA A 120 -22.86 -12.41 -3.74
N GLY A 121 -23.35 -13.36 -4.54
CA GLY A 121 -22.55 -14.06 -5.56
C GLY A 121 -21.97 -13.10 -6.60
N ASP A 122 -22.81 -12.26 -7.21
CA ASP A 122 -22.38 -11.27 -8.22
C ASP A 122 -21.30 -10.31 -7.67
N ILE A 123 -21.50 -9.83 -6.44
CA ILE A 123 -20.51 -8.98 -5.75
C ILE A 123 -19.20 -9.76 -5.54
N SER A 124 -19.28 -11.02 -5.13
CA SER A 124 -18.10 -11.86 -4.89
C SER A 124 -17.31 -12.13 -6.18
N GLU A 125 -17.99 -12.26 -7.33
CA GLU A 125 -17.33 -12.35 -8.64
C GLU A 125 -16.63 -11.05 -9.03
N MET A 126 -17.24 -9.89 -8.75
CA MET A 126 -16.58 -8.60 -8.96
C MET A 126 -15.35 -8.46 -8.05
N GLN A 127 -15.45 -8.87 -6.78
CA GLN A 127 -14.32 -8.89 -5.86
C GLN A 127 -13.21 -9.82 -6.36
N LEU A 128 -13.53 -10.97 -6.94
CA LEU A 128 -12.54 -11.89 -7.51
C LEU A 128 -11.72 -11.24 -8.63
N ARG A 129 -12.37 -10.46 -9.51
CA ARG A 129 -11.68 -9.74 -10.59
C ARG A 129 -10.75 -8.66 -10.04
N ILE A 130 -11.18 -7.93 -9.02
CA ILE A 130 -10.32 -6.94 -8.35
C ILE A 130 -9.14 -7.63 -7.66
N ALA A 131 -9.37 -8.74 -6.96
CA ALA A 131 -8.31 -9.48 -6.29
C ALA A 131 -7.25 -9.99 -7.26
N ALA A 132 -7.67 -10.44 -8.45
CA ALA A 132 -6.76 -10.84 -9.53
C ALA A 132 -5.93 -9.65 -10.05
N GLU A 133 -6.54 -8.48 -10.20
CA GLU A 133 -5.84 -7.26 -10.62
C GLU A 133 -4.84 -6.74 -9.58
N LEU A 134 -5.13 -6.96 -8.29
CA LEU A 134 -4.23 -6.64 -7.17
C LEU A 134 -3.10 -7.68 -6.98
N ASP A 135 -3.13 -8.81 -7.70
CA ASP A 135 -2.26 -9.98 -7.52
C ASP A 135 -2.21 -10.50 -6.05
N ASP A 136 -3.28 -10.30 -5.28
CA ASP A 136 -3.40 -10.80 -3.91
C ASP A 136 -4.07 -12.18 -3.91
N ARG A 137 -3.25 -13.23 -3.88
CA ARG A 137 -3.72 -14.62 -3.86
C ARG A 137 -4.53 -14.97 -2.59
N THR A 138 -4.25 -14.33 -1.46
CA THR A 138 -4.98 -14.56 -0.21
C THR A 138 -6.38 -13.94 -0.30
N LEU A 139 -6.48 -12.73 -0.83
CA LEU A 139 -7.76 -12.09 -1.14
C LEU A 139 -8.56 -12.88 -2.17
N LEU A 140 -7.89 -13.36 -3.23
CA LEU A 140 -8.51 -14.17 -4.27
C LEU A 140 -9.10 -15.48 -3.71
N ALA A 141 -8.39 -16.15 -2.80
CA ALA A 141 -8.92 -17.31 -2.07
C ALA A 141 -10.15 -16.96 -1.22
N ARG A 142 -10.17 -15.81 -0.53
CA ARG A 142 -11.36 -15.34 0.20
C ARG A 142 -12.55 -15.09 -0.72
N CYS A 143 -12.34 -14.47 -1.88
CA CYS A 143 -13.42 -14.22 -2.85
C CYS A 143 -14.07 -15.53 -3.32
N TYR A 144 -13.30 -16.59 -3.57
CA TYR A 144 -13.86 -17.91 -3.86
C TYR A 144 -14.69 -18.47 -2.70
N LEU A 145 -14.26 -18.26 -1.45
CA LEU A 145 -15.04 -18.65 -0.28
C LEU A 145 -16.36 -17.88 -0.16
N TYR A 146 -16.39 -16.60 -0.54
CA TYR A 146 -17.62 -15.81 -0.58
C TYR A 146 -18.59 -16.33 -1.66
N ILE A 147 -18.06 -16.70 -2.83
CA ILE A 147 -18.84 -17.37 -3.89
C ILE A 147 -19.42 -18.69 -3.35
N ALA A 148 -18.59 -19.53 -2.72
CA ALA A 148 -19.04 -20.80 -2.15
C ALA A 148 -20.15 -20.63 -1.11
N LEU A 149 -20.09 -19.57 -0.30
CA LEU A 149 -21.14 -19.25 0.66
C LEU A 149 -22.45 -18.85 -0.05
N SER A 150 -22.37 -18.03 -1.10
CA SER A 150 -23.53 -17.64 -1.91
C SER A 150 -24.19 -18.83 -2.62
N GLU A 151 -23.41 -19.81 -3.06
CA GLU A 151 -23.88 -21.06 -3.67
C GLU A 151 -24.67 -21.88 -2.64
N ALA A 152 -24.13 -22.05 -1.44
CA ALA A 152 -24.80 -22.76 -0.36
C ALA A 152 -26.09 -22.07 0.10
N GLN A 153 -26.10 -20.74 0.18
CA GLN A 153 -27.32 -19.97 0.48
C GLN A 153 -28.40 -20.13 -0.59
N GLN A 154 -28.02 -20.54 -1.80
CA GLN A 154 -28.92 -20.87 -2.90
C GLN A 154 -29.23 -22.37 -3.01
N ALA A 155 -28.90 -23.16 -1.99
CA ALA A 155 -29.03 -24.62 -1.95
C ALA A 155 -28.21 -25.38 -3.01
N ARG A 156 -27.18 -24.75 -3.59
CA ARG A 156 -26.22 -25.37 -4.52
C ARG A 156 -25.00 -25.88 -3.76
N PHE A 157 -25.22 -26.92 -2.97
CA PHE A 157 -24.24 -27.42 -2.00
C PHE A 157 -23.05 -28.15 -2.63
N ASP A 158 -23.25 -28.76 -3.79
CA ASP A 158 -22.20 -29.50 -4.48
C ASP A 158 -21.15 -28.55 -5.06
N GLU A 159 -21.60 -27.46 -5.68
CA GLU A 159 -20.78 -26.35 -6.17
C GLU A 159 -20.02 -25.70 -5.02
N ALA A 160 -20.72 -25.36 -3.93
CA ALA A 160 -20.12 -24.76 -2.74
C ALA A 160 -18.99 -25.63 -2.18
N ARG A 161 -19.21 -26.95 -2.05
CA ARG A 161 -18.19 -27.89 -1.57
C ARG A 161 -17.03 -28.07 -2.52
N LYS A 162 -17.27 -28.07 -3.83
CA LYS A 162 -16.22 -28.16 -4.84
C LYS A 162 -15.26 -26.98 -4.73
N ILE A 163 -15.80 -25.76 -4.60
CA ILE A 163 -15.00 -24.55 -4.41
C ILE A 163 -14.23 -24.63 -3.08
N LEU A 164 -14.92 -24.91 -1.97
CA LEU A 164 -14.30 -25.01 -0.64
C LEU A 164 -13.14 -26.00 -0.61
N ARG A 165 -13.30 -27.20 -1.18
CA ARG A 165 -12.22 -28.21 -1.24
C ARG A 165 -11.01 -27.71 -2.02
N SER A 166 -11.24 -26.99 -3.10
CA SER A 166 -10.18 -26.44 -3.95
C SER A 166 -9.39 -25.36 -3.20
N VAL A 167 -10.08 -24.44 -2.51
CA VAL A 167 -9.45 -23.38 -1.70
C VAL A 167 -8.71 -23.98 -0.50
N TYR A 168 -9.29 -24.94 0.20
CA TYR A 168 -8.64 -25.62 1.33
C TYR A 168 -7.39 -26.39 0.91
N ALA A 169 -7.44 -27.11 -0.22
CA ALA A 169 -6.26 -27.80 -0.74
C ALA A 169 -5.15 -26.81 -1.15
N TRP A 170 -5.51 -25.63 -1.65
CA TRP A 170 -4.56 -24.56 -1.93
C TRP A 170 -3.96 -24.01 -0.64
N SER A 171 -4.77 -23.71 0.38
CA SER A 171 -4.29 -23.13 1.63
C SER A 171 -3.31 -24.05 2.35
N GLN A 172 -3.58 -25.36 2.38
CA GLN A 172 -2.67 -26.38 2.92
C GLN A 172 -1.34 -26.41 2.18
N ARG A 173 -1.35 -26.36 0.83
CA ARG A 173 -0.13 -26.32 0.01
C ARG A 173 0.70 -25.07 0.26
N THR A 174 0.05 -23.92 0.48
CA THR A 174 0.71 -22.64 0.75
C THR A 174 0.99 -22.39 2.23
N LYS A 175 0.57 -23.29 3.13
CA LYS A 175 0.61 -23.10 4.60
C LYS A 175 -0.04 -21.79 5.05
N ASN A 176 -1.20 -21.47 4.47
CA ASN A 176 -1.94 -20.24 4.77
C ASN A 176 -3.01 -20.51 5.82
N GLU A 177 -2.62 -20.45 7.10
CA GLU A 177 -3.49 -20.74 8.25
C GLU A 177 -4.73 -19.85 8.29
N PHE A 178 -4.60 -18.58 7.89
CA PHE A 178 -5.72 -17.66 7.84
C PHE A 178 -6.82 -18.14 6.89
N ILE A 179 -6.46 -18.61 5.69
CA ILE A 179 -7.44 -19.17 4.73
C ILE A 179 -7.97 -20.52 5.19
N GLU A 180 -7.17 -21.34 5.87
CA GLU A 180 -7.64 -22.59 6.46
C GLU A 180 -8.76 -22.33 7.49
N HIS A 181 -8.57 -21.36 8.38
CA HIS A 181 -9.60 -20.95 9.33
C HIS A 181 -10.84 -20.39 8.64
N CYS A 182 -10.67 -19.60 7.57
CA CYS A 182 -11.80 -19.12 6.76
C CYS A 182 -12.57 -20.31 6.14
N CYS A 183 -11.87 -21.33 5.64
CA CYS A 183 -12.50 -22.54 5.11
C CYS A 183 -13.33 -23.27 6.17
N PHE A 184 -12.83 -23.38 7.41
CA PHE A 184 -13.59 -24.01 8.50
C PHE A 184 -14.86 -23.21 8.84
N GLY A 185 -14.79 -21.89 8.87
CA GLY A 185 -15.96 -21.02 9.09
C GLY A 185 -17.01 -21.21 7.99
N VAL A 186 -16.59 -21.23 6.73
CA VAL A 186 -17.49 -21.45 5.58
C VAL A 186 -18.08 -22.85 5.61
N LEU A 187 -17.28 -23.88 5.90
CA LEU A 187 -17.77 -25.26 6.04
C LEU A 187 -18.84 -25.37 7.13
N ALA A 188 -18.63 -24.75 8.29
CA ALA A 188 -19.60 -24.73 9.37
C ALA A 188 -20.92 -24.07 8.94
N LYS A 189 -20.84 -22.95 8.21
CA LYS A 189 -22.02 -22.26 7.67
C LYS A 189 -22.74 -23.09 6.61
N ILE A 190 -22.02 -23.73 5.69
CA ILE A 190 -22.61 -24.65 4.70
C ILE A 190 -23.37 -25.76 5.41
N ARG A 191 -22.74 -26.46 6.36
CA ARG A 191 -23.38 -27.55 7.12
C ARG A 191 -24.61 -27.07 7.88
N SER A 192 -24.56 -25.87 8.46
CA SER A 192 -25.71 -25.26 9.14
C SER A 192 -26.87 -25.04 8.17
N ILE A 193 -26.61 -24.49 6.97
CA ILE A 193 -27.63 -24.27 5.95
C ILE A 193 -28.20 -25.60 5.45
N GLU A 194 -27.41 -26.66 5.35
CA GLU A 194 -27.92 -27.98 4.92
C GLU A 194 -28.83 -28.63 5.94
N ILE A 195 -28.43 -28.60 7.22
CA ILE A 195 -29.15 -29.26 8.30
C ILE A 195 -30.44 -28.50 8.61
N PHE A 196 -30.34 -27.17 8.72
CA PHE A 196 -31.45 -26.34 9.17
C PHE A 196 -32.19 -25.67 8.01
N GLY A 197 -31.56 -25.45 6.85
CA GLY A 197 -32.11 -24.59 5.81
C GLY A 197 -32.04 -23.11 6.19
N THR A 198 -32.26 -22.24 5.22
CA THR A 198 -32.49 -20.80 5.46
C THR A 198 -33.99 -20.49 5.38
N HIS A 199 -34.39 -19.34 5.93
CA HIS A 199 -35.77 -18.85 5.76
C HIS A 199 -36.08 -18.68 4.26
N ALA A 200 -35.13 -18.14 3.48
CA ALA A 200 -35.22 -17.99 2.04
C ALA A 200 -35.52 -19.32 1.29
N ILE A 201 -34.81 -20.40 1.64
CA ILE A 201 -34.99 -21.71 0.98
C ILE A 201 -36.38 -22.29 1.33
N ARG A 202 -36.79 -22.16 2.59
CA ARG A 202 -38.09 -22.66 3.07
C ARG A 202 -39.26 -21.89 2.44
N SER A 203 -39.18 -20.57 2.30
CA SER A 203 -40.24 -19.74 1.70
C SER A 203 -40.34 -19.91 0.18
N ASN A 204 -39.23 -20.17 -0.50
CA ASN A 204 -39.23 -20.37 -1.95
C ASN A 204 -39.82 -21.74 -2.33
N SER A 205 -39.53 -22.78 -1.53
CA SER A 205 -40.10 -24.12 -1.74
C SER A 205 -41.62 -24.19 -1.49
N SER A 206 -42.17 -23.38 -0.58
CA SER A 206 -43.62 -23.28 -0.40
C SER A 206 -44.30 -22.53 -1.55
N THR A 207 -43.65 -21.47 -2.06
CA THR A 207 -44.14 -20.69 -3.22
C THR A 207 -44.17 -21.53 -4.50
N GLN A 208 -43.18 -22.39 -4.74
CA GLN A 208 -43.18 -23.29 -5.90
C GLN A 208 -44.31 -24.34 -5.83
N ARG A 209 -44.66 -24.82 -4.63
CA ARG A 209 -45.77 -25.78 -4.45
C ARG A 209 -47.16 -25.16 -4.63
N SER A 210 -47.33 -23.87 -4.39
CA SER A 210 -48.61 -23.18 -4.60
C SER A 210 -48.87 -22.80 -6.06
N ILE A 211 -47.84 -22.73 -6.90
CA ILE A 211 -47.98 -22.44 -8.35
C ILE A 211 -48.27 -23.72 -9.17
N GLN A 212 -48.02 -24.90 -8.61
CA GLN A 212 -48.27 -26.20 -9.25
C GLN A 212 -49.65 -26.82 -8.92
N LYS A 213 -50.52 -26.11 -8.19
CA LYS A 213 -51.92 -26.50 -7.93
C LYS A 213 -52.85 -25.55 -8.65
#